data_AF-A0A2T6CXW6-F1
#
_entry.id   AF-A0A2T6CXW6-F1
#
_cell.length_a   1.000
_cell.length_b   1.000
_cell.length_c   1.000
_cell.angle_alpha   90.00
_cell.angle_beta   90.00
_cell.angle_gamma   90.00
#
_symmetry.space_group_name_H-M   'P 1'
#
loop_
_entity.id
_entity.type
_entity.pdbx_description
1 polymer ?
#
loop_
_entity_poly.entity_id
_entity_poly.type
_entity_poly.pdbx_seq_one_letter_code
_entity_poly.pdbx_strand_id
1 'polypeptide(L)'
;MWFVFAIVAAICWGASYASSGRVIERGLSPLVFFFYFTVAGASWSLVSLLISGRGSRILSEPRALGGDVWWLGLSIVASCIGGICIYHAIGGRNATVASLIEISYPLFVALFAWLFFRELQINWQTALGGLLILSGVGIVFLSNRS
;
A
#
# COMPACT_ATOMS: atom_id res chain seq x y z
N MET A 1 -13.10 -5.81 -15.11
CA MET A 1 -12.21 -6.79 -14.44
C MET A 1 -11.26 -6.14 -13.44
N TRP A 2 -10.56 -5.05 -13.78
CA TRP A 2 -9.67 -4.32 -12.83
C TRP A 2 -10.37 -3.85 -11.55
N PHE A 3 -11.63 -3.40 -11.64
CA PHE A 3 -12.42 -2.96 -10.49
C PHE A 3 -12.64 -4.08 -9.45
N VAL A 4 -12.85 -5.32 -9.92
CA VAL A 4 -13.01 -6.48 -9.04
C VAL A 4 -11.71 -6.74 -8.28
N PHE A 5 -10.56 -6.69 -8.95
CA PHE A 5 -9.26 -6.84 -8.29
C PHE A 5 -9.00 -5.73 -7.26
N ALA A 6 -9.41 -4.48 -7.53
CA ALA A 6 -9.31 -3.39 -6.57
C ALA A 6 -10.16 -3.63 -5.31
N ILE A 7 -11.40 -4.12 -5.47
CA ILE A 7 -12.25 -4.47 -4.33
C ILE A 7 -11.66 -5.63 -3.53
N VAL A 8 -11.22 -6.70 -4.21
CA VAL A 8 -10.59 -7.86 -3.55
C VAL A 8 -9.35 -7.43 -2.78
N ALA A 9 -8.52 -6.56 -3.36
CA ALA A 9 -7.36 -6.00 -2.68
C ALA A 9 -7.77 -5.21 -1.43
N ALA A 10 -8.79 -4.35 -1.50
CA ALA A 10 -9.28 -3.60 -0.34
C ALA A 10 -9.77 -4.52 0.79
N ILE A 11 -10.50 -5.59 0.45
CA ILE A 11 -10.95 -6.60 1.43
C ILE A 11 -9.76 -7.31 2.07
N CYS A 12 -8.79 -7.76 1.26
CA CYS A 12 -7.60 -8.44 1.76
C CYS A 12 -6.72 -7.54 2.65
N TRP A 13 -6.53 -6.28 2.27
CA TRP A 13 -5.82 -5.30 3.10
C TRP A 13 -6.55 -5.04 4.42
N GLY A 14 -7.87 -4.89 4.41
CA GLY A 14 -8.67 -4.74 5.62
C GLY A 14 -8.52 -5.93 6.59
N ALA A 15 -8.59 -7.16 6.06
CA ALA A 15 -8.37 -8.37 6.85
C ALA A 15 -6.93 -8.47 7.38
N SER A 16 -5.93 -8.11 6.56
CA SER A 16 -4.52 -8.05 6.96
C SER A 16 -4.33 -7.10 8.14
N TYR A 17 -4.83 -5.86 8.05
CA TYR A 17 -4.67 -4.87 9.11
C TYR A 17 -5.39 -5.23 10.40
N ALA A 18 -6.62 -5.75 10.31
CA ALA A 18 -7.35 -6.19 11.49
C ALA A 18 -6.61 -7.33 12.23
N SER A 19 -6.12 -8.33 11.47
CA SER A 19 -5.37 -9.45 12.05
C SER A 19 -3.97 -9.07 12.52
N SER A 20 -3.26 -8.19 11.80
CA SER A 20 -1.95 -7.66 12.20
C SER A 20 -2.04 -6.88 13.50
N GLY A 21 -3.06 -6.03 13.66
CA GLY A 21 -3.33 -5.30 14.90
C GLY A 21 -3.44 -6.25 16.09
N ARG A 22 -4.23 -7.34 15.94
CA ARG A 22 -4.42 -8.32 17.01
C ARG A 22 -3.14 -9.04 17.44
N VAL A 23 -2.25 -9.38 16.51
CA VAL A 23 -0.98 -10.05 16.85
C VAL A 23 0.05 -9.08 17.41
N ILE A 24 0.07 -7.83 16.92
CA ILE A 24 0.95 -6.78 17.42
C ILE A 24 0.57 -6.39 18.86
N GLU A 25 -0.73 -6.22 19.15
CA GLU A 25 -1.25 -6.02 20.51
C GLU A 25 -0.85 -7.13 21.48
N ARG A 26 -0.66 -8.36 20.98
CA ARG A 26 -0.23 -9.53 21.76
C ARG A 26 1.29 -9.62 21.94
N GLY A 27 2.03 -8.60 21.54
CA GLY A 27 3.47 -8.46 21.78
C GLY A 27 4.36 -8.73 20.58
N LEU A 28 3.80 -9.03 19.39
CA LEU A 28 4.61 -9.14 18.19
C LEU A 28 5.09 -7.75 17.73
N SER A 29 6.40 -7.55 17.60
CA SER A 29 6.94 -6.29 17.07
C SER A 29 6.43 -6.01 15.65
N PRO A 30 6.03 -4.77 15.32
CA PRO A 30 5.64 -4.38 13.95
C PRO A 30 6.69 -4.72 12.89
N LEU A 31 7.97 -4.56 13.21
CA LEU A 31 9.06 -4.87 12.29
C LEU A 31 9.18 -6.39 12.03
N VAL A 32 8.96 -7.20 13.08
CA VAL A 32 8.96 -8.67 12.96
C VAL A 32 7.74 -9.12 12.14
N PHE A 33 6.57 -8.52 12.35
CA PHE A 33 5.40 -8.76 11.51
C PHE A 33 5.69 -8.43 10.04
N PHE A 34 6.27 -7.25 9.78
CA PHE A 34 6.61 -6.82 8.42
C PHE A 34 7.62 -7.76 7.74
N PHE A 35 8.59 -8.29 8.48
CA PHE A 35 9.50 -9.31 7.98
C PHE A 35 8.74 -10.57 7.52
N TYR A 36 7.85 -11.12 8.35
CA TYR A 36 7.04 -12.29 7.94
C TYR A 36 6.12 -11.98 6.75
N PHE A 37 5.51 -10.79 6.74
CA PHE A 37 4.68 -10.32 5.62
C PHE A 37 5.46 -10.29 4.31
N THR A 38 6.68 -9.73 4.30
CA THR A 38 7.52 -9.64 3.10
C THR A 38 8.04 -11.00 2.65
N VAL A 39 8.44 -11.88 3.57
CA VAL A 39 8.86 -13.27 3.25
C VAL A 39 7.69 -14.06 2.63
N ALA A 40 6.50 -13.96 3.20
CA ALA A 40 5.30 -14.61 2.67
C ALA A 40 4.92 -14.05 1.29
N GLY A 41 4.95 -12.72 1.14
CA GLY A 41 4.69 -12.05 -0.13
C GLY A 41 5.67 -12.44 -1.24
N ALA A 42 6.96 -12.51 -0.92
CA ALA A 42 7.99 -12.97 -1.85
C ALA A 42 7.78 -14.43 -2.27
N SER A 43 7.45 -15.30 -1.30
CA SER A 43 7.18 -16.71 -1.55
C SER A 43 5.96 -16.91 -2.45
N TRP A 44 4.86 -16.21 -2.15
CA TRP A 44 3.63 -16.27 -2.96
C TRP A 44 3.84 -15.72 -4.37
N SER A 45 4.61 -14.64 -4.50
CA SER A 45 4.97 -14.05 -5.79
C SER A 45 5.84 -15.00 -6.62
N LEU A 46 6.82 -15.66 -6.00
CA LEU A 46 7.66 -16.66 -6.67
C LEU A 46 6.83 -17.84 -7.18
N VAL A 47 5.97 -18.42 -6.34
CA VAL A 47 5.07 -19.51 -6.73
C VAL A 47 4.17 -19.07 -7.90
N SER A 48 3.61 -17.87 -7.84
CA SER A 48 2.77 -17.32 -8.91
C SER A 48 3.53 -17.13 -10.23
N LEU A 49 4.79 -16.70 -10.18
CA LEU A 49 5.67 -16.57 -11.35
C LEU A 49 6.02 -17.92 -11.98
N LEU A 50 6.24 -18.95 -11.16
CA LEU A 50 6.54 -20.29 -11.63
C LEU A 50 5.31 -20.94 -12.28
N ILE A 51 4.14 -20.88 -11.64
CA ILE A 51 2.89 -21.45 -12.16
C ILE A 51 2.47 -20.76 -13.47
N SER A 52 2.69 -19.46 -13.59
CA SER A 52 2.36 -18.70 -14.81
C SER A 52 3.39 -18.86 -15.94
N GLY A 53 4.47 -19.62 -15.75
CA GLY A 53 5.54 -19.79 -16.74
C GLY A 53 6.39 -18.53 -16.98
N ARG A 54 6.31 -17.54 -16.09
CA ARG A 54 7.02 -16.24 -16.21
C ARG A 54 8.33 -16.18 -15.44
N GLY A 55 8.77 -17.29 -14.83
CA GLY A 55 10.01 -17.33 -14.05
C GLY A 55 11.26 -16.87 -14.82
N SER A 56 11.37 -17.19 -16.12
CA SER A 56 12.48 -16.72 -16.98
C SER A 56 12.50 -15.21 -17.19
N ARG A 57 11.38 -14.52 -16.91
CA ARG A 57 11.22 -13.08 -17.13
C ARG A 57 11.63 -12.20 -15.96
N ILE A 58 11.92 -12.79 -14.80
CA ILE A 58 12.30 -12.10 -13.56
C ILE A 58 13.44 -11.09 -13.79
N LEU A 59 14.41 -11.45 -14.64
CA LEU A 59 15.54 -10.58 -14.97
C LEU A 59 15.35 -9.82 -16.28
N SER A 60 14.59 -10.35 -17.23
CA SER A 60 14.45 -9.71 -18.54
C SER A 60 13.49 -8.52 -18.51
N GLU A 61 12.38 -8.60 -17.76
CA GLU A 61 11.39 -7.52 -17.70
C GLU A 61 11.97 -6.26 -17.04
N PRO A 62 12.64 -6.31 -15.87
CA PRO A 62 13.29 -5.13 -15.32
C PRO A 62 14.37 -4.54 -16.23
N ARG A 63 15.15 -5.39 -16.93
CA ARG A 63 16.16 -4.93 -17.89
C ARG A 63 15.54 -4.24 -19.11
N ALA A 64 14.38 -4.71 -19.55
CA ALA A 64 13.65 -4.13 -20.68
C ALA A 64 13.08 -2.73 -20.37
N LEU A 65 12.98 -2.33 -19.10
CA LEU A 65 12.58 -0.97 -18.71
C LEU A 65 13.64 0.09 -19.06
N GLY A 66 14.89 -0.29 -19.32
CA GLY A 66 15.95 0.67 -19.67
C GLY A 66 16.13 1.73 -18.57
N GLY A 67 16.01 3.01 -18.94
CA GLY A 67 16.13 4.14 -18.02
C GLY A 67 15.04 4.19 -16.93
N ASP A 68 13.88 3.57 -17.17
CA ASP A 68 12.74 3.59 -16.26
C ASP A 68 12.87 2.59 -15.10
N VAL A 69 13.92 1.76 -15.08
CA VAL A 69 14.20 0.83 -13.98
C VAL A 69 14.36 1.54 -12.64
N TRP A 70 14.71 2.83 -12.65
CA TRP A 70 14.75 3.65 -11.44
C TRP A 70 13.36 3.75 -10.77
N TRP A 71 12.28 3.85 -11.54
CA TRP A 71 10.92 3.91 -11.00
C TRP A 71 10.53 2.63 -10.27
N LEU A 72 10.99 1.48 -10.78
CA LEU A 72 10.86 0.20 -10.09
C LEU A 72 11.57 0.25 -8.72
N GLY A 73 12.83 0.69 -8.69
CA GLY A 73 13.59 0.85 -7.46
C GLY A 73 12.91 1.77 -6.44
N LEU A 74 12.47 2.95 -6.89
CA LEU A 74 11.74 3.91 -6.06
C LEU A 74 10.45 3.30 -5.48
N SER A 75 9.67 2.60 -6.32
CA SER A 75 8.40 1.99 -5.89
C SER A 75 8.59 0.93 -4.81
N ILE A 76 9.64 0.11 -4.92
CA ILE A 76 9.99 -0.93 -3.94
C ILE A 76 10.42 -0.28 -2.63
N VAL A 77 11.35 0.69 -2.68
CA VAL A 77 11.85 1.38 -1.48
C VAL A 77 10.71 2.10 -0.76
N ALA A 78 9.88 2.86 -1.51
CA ALA A 78 8.74 3.57 -0.95
C ALA A 78 7.71 2.61 -0.33
N SER A 79 7.47 1.46 -0.96
CA SER A 79 6.56 0.42 -0.44
C SER A 79 7.09 -0.23 0.83
N CYS A 80 8.40 -0.47 0.92
CA CYS A 80 9.03 -0.96 2.15
C CYS A 80 8.91 0.04 3.30
N ILE A 81 9.21 1.31 3.04
CA ILE A 81 9.07 2.38 4.04
C ILE A 81 7.61 2.53 4.46
N GLY A 82 6.68 2.59 3.50
CA GLY A 82 5.25 2.68 3.75
C GLY A 82 4.73 1.50 4.59
N GLY A 83 5.12 0.27 4.23
CA GLY A 83 4.79 -0.95 4.97
C GLY A 83 5.28 -0.93 6.42
N ILE A 84 6.54 -0.53 6.66
CA ILE A 84 7.08 -0.39 8.02
C ILE A 84 6.28 0.67 8.79
N CYS A 85 6.07 1.84 8.20
CA CYS A 85 5.34 2.95 8.83
C CYS A 85 3.91 2.56 9.22
N ILE A 86 3.16 1.89 8.34
CA ILE A 86 1.77 1.52 8.64
C ILE A 86 1.70 0.51 9.78
N TYR A 87 2.53 -0.54 9.79
CA TYR A 87 2.49 -1.52 10.88
C TYR A 87 2.94 -0.91 12.21
N HIS A 88 3.88 0.03 12.21
CA HIS A 88 4.21 0.82 13.40
C HIS A 88 3.04 1.70 13.85
N ALA A 89 2.33 2.35 12.93
CA ALA A 89 1.14 3.14 13.25
C ALA A 89 0.00 2.27 13.82
N ILE A 90 -0.19 1.07 13.29
CA ILE A 90 -1.14 0.07 13.81
C ILE A 90 -0.76 -0.30 15.25
N GLY A 91 0.51 -0.61 15.51
CA GLY A 91 0.98 -0.96 16.85
C GLY A 91 0.97 0.19 17.86
N GLY A 92 1.10 1.44 17.39
CA GLY A 92 1.06 2.63 18.24
C GLY A 92 -0.35 3.06 18.63
N ARG A 93 -1.38 2.67 17.88
CA ARG A 93 -2.78 2.94 18.23
C ARG A 93 -3.66 1.74 17.95
N ASN A 94 -4.28 1.68 16.77
CA ASN A 94 -5.08 0.54 16.32
C ASN A 94 -5.18 0.52 14.79
N ALA A 95 -5.57 -0.65 14.26
CA ALA A 95 -5.67 -0.89 12.82
C ALA A 95 -6.65 0.05 12.10
N THR A 96 -7.80 0.34 12.71
CA THR A 96 -8.86 1.15 12.10
C THR A 96 -8.39 2.58 11.85
N VAL A 97 -7.83 3.24 12.86
CA VAL A 97 -7.36 4.62 12.72
C VAL A 97 -6.19 4.69 11.76
N ALA A 98 -5.20 3.80 11.90
CA ALA A 98 -4.00 3.81 11.07
C ALA A 98 -4.36 3.66 9.58
N SER A 99 -5.23 2.70 9.24
CA SER A 99 -5.68 2.46 7.86
C SER A 99 -6.53 3.60 7.30
N LEU A 100 -7.38 4.25 8.12
CA LEU A 100 -8.16 5.40 7.68
C LEU A 100 -7.28 6.62 7.37
N ILE A 101 -6.20 6.84 8.13
CA ILE A 101 -5.21 7.87 7.79
C ILE A 101 -4.45 7.49 6.52
N GLU A 102 -4.04 6.23 6.41
CA GLU A 102 -3.31 5.71 5.25
C GLU A 102 -4.09 5.92 3.95
N ILE A 103 -5.41 5.73 3.94
CA ILE A 103 -6.26 5.83 2.75
C ILE A 103 -6.28 7.23 2.11
N SER A 104 -5.61 8.22 2.71
CA SER A 104 -5.28 9.50 2.07
C SER A 104 -4.24 9.39 0.94
N TYR A 105 -3.54 8.26 0.80
CA TYR A 105 -2.51 8.04 -0.24
C TYR A 105 -2.96 8.33 -1.69
N PRO A 106 -4.23 8.15 -2.13
CA PRO A 106 -4.64 8.48 -3.49
C PRO A 106 -4.38 9.95 -3.87
N LEU A 107 -4.37 10.86 -2.90
CA LEU A 107 -4.00 12.26 -3.12
C LEU A 107 -2.51 12.41 -3.44
N PHE A 108 -1.66 11.70 -2.70
CA PHE A 108 -0.24 11.68 -2.94
C PHE A 108 0.10 10.97 -4.26
N VAL A 109 -0.65 9.92 -4.62
CA VAL A 109 -0.54 9.27 -5.94
C VAL A 109 -0.84 10.27 -7.06
N ALA A 110 -1.93 11.02 -6.97
CA ALA A 110 -2.28 12.03 -7.98
C ALA A 110 -1.23 13.17 -8.04
N LEU A 111 -0.74 13.63 -6.89
CA LEU A 111 0.32 14.63 -6.79
C LEU A 111 1.62 14.15 -7.45
N PHE A 112 2.07 12.94 -7.13
CA PHE A 112 3.31 12.39 -7.67
C PHE A 112 3.19 12.01 -9.15
N ALA A 113 2.02 11.54 -9.61
CA ALA A 113 1.78 11.32 -11.03
C ALA A 113 1.90 12.63 -11.83
N TRP A 114 1.33 13.72 -11.32
CA TRP A 114 1.50 15.04 -11.92
C TRP A 114 2.94 15.55 -11.82
N LEU A 115 3.60 15.40 -10.67
CA LEU A 115 4.96 15.90 -10.45
C LEU A 115 6.00 15.20 -11.33
N PHE A 116 5.93 13.86 -11.42
CA PHE A 116 6.94 13.05 -12.09
C PHE A 116 6.66 12.85 -13.57
N PHE A 117 5.40 12.66 -13.95
CA PHE A 117 5.03 12.28 -15.32
C PHE A 117 4.25 13.37 -16.06
N ARG A 118 3.92 14.47 -15.38
CA ARG A 118 3.05 15.55 -15.92
C ARG A 118 1.67 15.03 -16.35
N GLU A 119 1.26 13.88 -15.83
CA GLU A 119 -0.06 13.30 -16.08
C GLU A 119 -1.10 14.00 -15.20
N LEU A 120 -1.97 14.80 -15.83
CA LEU A 120 -3.08 15.42 -15.12
C LEU A 120 -4.24 14.43 -15.02
N GLN A 121 -4.17 13.53 -14.03
CA GLN A 121 -5.26 12.58 -13.73
C GLN A 121 -6.34 13.18 -12.80
N ILE A 122 -6.25 14.48 -12.51
CA ILE A 122 -7.17 15.20 -11.62
C ILE A 122 -8.19 15.96 -12.46
N ASN A 123 -9.40 15.42 -12.57
CA ASN A 123 -10.58 16.19 -12.96
C ASN A 123 -11.32 16.69 -11.71
N TRP A 124 -12.35 17.52 -11.89
CA TRP A 124 -13.13 18.08 -10.78
C TRP A 124 -13.76 16.99 -9.88
N GLN A 125 -14.19 15.87 -10.46
CA GLN A 125 -14.76 14.74 -9.73
C GLN A 125 -13.71 14.05 -8.86
N THR A 126 -12.49 13.83 -9.36
CA THR A 126 -11.37 13.28 -8.60
C THR A 126 -10.96 14.22 -7.46
N ALA A 127 -10.96 15.53 -7.70
CA ALA A 127 -10.70 16.53 -6.67
C ALA A 127 -11.75 16.50 -5.54
N LEU A 128 -13.03 16.44 -5.91
CA LEU A 128 -14.13 16.32 -4.93
C LEU A 128 -14.04 15.00 -4.13
N GLY A 129 -13.75 13.88 -4.80
CA GLY A 129 -13.52 12.60 -4.14
C GLY A 129 -12.34 12.65 -3.16
N GLY A 130 -11.24 13.29 -3.56
CA GLY A 130 -10.09 13.54 -2.70
C GLY A 130 -10.41 14.37 -1.46
N LEU A 131 -11.22 15.43 -1.61
CA LEU A 131 -11.70 16.24 -0.48
C LEU A 131 -12.59 15.44 0.48
N LEU A 132 -13.44 14.57 -0.05
CA LEU A 132 -14.27 13.68 0.77
C LEU A 132 -13.42 12.66 1.54
N ILE A 133 -12.37 12.10 0.92
CA ILE A 133 -11.42 11.23 1.61
C ILE A 133 -10.77 11.97 2.79
N LEU A 134 -10.22 13.18 2.57
CA LEU A 134 -9.60 13.97 3.65
C LEU A 134 -10.59 14.32 4.76
N SER A 135 -11.81 14.66 4.39
CA SER A 135 -12.87 14.96 5.36
C SER A 135 -13.16 13.74 6.22
N GLY A 136 -13.28 12.56 5.61
CA GLY A 136 -13.43 11.28 6.30
C GLY A 136 -12.26 11.00 7.25
N VAL A 137 -11.01 11.16 6.80
CA VAL A 137 -9.82 11.01 7.64
C VAL A 137 -9.85 11.99 8.82
N GLY A 138 -10.20 13.26 8.58
CA GLY A 138 -10.29 14.28 9.62
C GLY A 138 -11.32 13.95 10.70
N ILE A 139 -12.52 13.51 10.31
CA ILE A 139 -13.58 13.08 11.23
C ILE A 139 -13.09 11.92 12.10
N VAL A 140 -12.49 10.90 11.49
CA VAL A 140 -11.97 9.72 12.19
C VAL A 140 -10.87 10.12 13.18
N PHE A 141 -9.91 10.93 12.73
CA PHE A 141 -8.81 11.39 13.56
C PHE A 141 -9.31 12.16 14.79
N LEU A 142 -10.20 13.13 14.60
CA LEU A 142 -10.79 13.93 15.67
C LEU A 142 -11.60 13.08 16.65
N SER A 143 -12.40 12.14 16.14
CA SER A 143 -13.24 11.26 16.96
C SER A 143 -12.44 10.28 17.81
N ASN A 144 -11.20 9.97 17.43
CA ASN A 144 -10.35 9.00 18.12
C ASN A 144 -9.14 9.68 18.79
N ARG A 145 -9.15 11.02 18.97
CA ARG A 145 -8.03 11.76 19.57
C ARG A 145 -7.95 11.59 21.09
N SER A 146 -9.05 11.20 21.73
CA SER A 146 -9.21 10.95 23.18
C SER A 146 -8.79 9.54 23.57
#